data_AF-A0A359MPR8-F1
#
_entry.id   AF-A0A359MPR8-F1
#
_cell.length_a   1.000
_cell.length_b   1.000
_cell.length_c   1.000
_cell.angle_alpha   90.00
_cell.angle_beta   90.00
_cell.angle_gamma   90.00
#
_symmetry.space_group_name_H-M   'P 1'
#
loop_
_entity.id
_entity.type
_entity.pdbx_description
1 polymer ?
#
loop_
_entity_poly.entity_id
_entity_poly.type
_entity_poly.pdbx_seq_one_letter_code
_entity_poly.pdbx_strand_id
1 'polypeptide(L)'
;YDIGIELINITIQDAEPPTESVMEAFKSVETAKQGKDTALNNANKYRNEKLPQAEAEVDQILQKAESASTERKNEAEAEVARFNKMYKEYSKYPLITKQRMFYETMEDVLPSLKVIIDSEGSGVQKLLPLEPFLKQEENTSVKEKEE
;
A
#
# COMPACT_ATOMS: atom_id res chain seq x y z
N TYR A 1 -19.07 38.36 93.54
CA TYR A 1 -18.11 37.82 92.56
C TYR A 1 -18.81 36.66 91.88
N ASP A 2 -19.30 36.88 90.67
CA ASP A 2 -19.89 35.81 89.86
C ASP A 2 -19.68 36.19 88.40
N ILE A 3 -18.60 35.67 87.80
CA ILE A 3 -18.30 35.84 86.39
C ILE A 3 -18.65 34.52 85.72
N GLY A 4 -19.85 34.46 85.14
CA GLY A 4 -20.30 33.35 84.31
C GLY A 4 -19.69 33.43 82.91
N ILE A 5 -19.13 32.33 82.44
CA ILE A 5 -18.65 32.19 81.06
C ILE A 5 -19.77 31.49 80.28
N GLU A 6 -20.29 32.15 79.24
CA GLU A 6 -21.29 31.57 78.33
C GLU A 6 -20.63 31.22 77.00
N LEU A 7 -20.82 29.98 76.56
CA LEU A 7 -20.15 29.41 75.38
C LEU A 7 -21.07 29.54 74.17
N ILE A 8 -20.75 30.46 73.26
CA ILE A 8 -21.68 30.90 72.20
C ILE A 8 -21.64 30.01 70.95
N ASN A 9 -20.50 29.35 70.64
CA ASN A 9 -20.43 28.36 69.57
C ASN A 9 -19.14 27.54 69.61
N ILE A 10 -19.22 26.23 69.32
CA ILE A 10 -18.07 25.37 69.08
C ILE A 10 -18.08 24.98 67.60
N THR A 11 -17.16 25.54 66.82
CA THR A 11 -16.96 25.14 65.42
C THR A 11 -15.74 24.23 65.35
N ILE A 12 -15.94 22.98 64.97
CA ILE A 12 -14.87 22.04 64.63
C ILE A 12 -14.18 22.59 63.38
N GLN A 13 -12.93 23.06 63.51
CA GLN A 13 -12.22 23.73 62.41
C GLN A 13 -11.50 22.80 61.44
N ASP A 14 -11.28 21.52 61.78
CA ASP A 14 -10.83 20.54 60.81
C ASP A 14 -11.14 19.14 61.32
N ALA A 15 -11.79 18.33 60.48
CA ALA A 15 -12.07 16.94 60.78
C ALA A 15 -11.02 16.07 60.08
N GLU A 16 -9.76 16.22 60.48
CA GLU A 16 -8.69 15.32 60.05
C GLU A 16 -8.87 13.95 60.72
N PRO A 17 -8.67 12.82 60.01
CA PRO A 17 -8.86 11.50 60.57
C PRO A 17 -7.89 11.28 61.75
N PRO A 18 -8.39 10.97 62.96
CA PRO A 18 -7.61 11.09 64.20
C PRO A 18 -6.53 10.02 64.40
N THR A 19 -6.40 9.05 63.49
CA THR A 19 -5.51 7.89 63.64
C THR A 19 -4.85 7.54 62.30
N GLU A 20 -3.54 7.30 62.30
CA GLU A 20 -2.75 6.95 61.10
C GLU A 20 -3.36 5.79 60.28
N SER A 21 -3.97 4.81 60.96
CA SER A 21 -4.64 3.66 60.34
C SER A 21 -5.83 4.04 59.44
N VAL A 22 -6.57 5.09 59.78
CA VAL A 22 -7.73 5.54 59.02
C VAL A 22 -7.27 6.34 57.79
N MET A 23 -6.23 7.18 57.94
CA MET A 23 -5.62 7.87 56.80
C MET A 23 -5.03 6.90 55.77
N GLU A 24 -4.37 5.83 56.22
CA GLU A 24 -3.85 4.78 55.34
C GLU A 24 -4.98 4.06 54.58
N ALA A 25 -6.09 3.74 55.26
CA ALA A 25 -7.25 3.14 54.62
C ALA A 25 -7.88 4.06 53.56
N PHE A 26 -8.03 5.37 53.83
CA PHE A 26 -8.52 6.34 52.84
C PHE A 26 -7.57 6.49 51.66
N LYS A 27 -6.26 6.57 51.91
CA LYS A 27 -5.23 6.62 50.85
C LYS A 27 -5.24 5.37 49.98
N SER A 28 -5.46 4.20 50.58
CA SER A 28 -5.57 2.92 49.86
C SER A 28 -6.78 2.89 48.93
N VAL A 29 -7.95 3.35 49.40
CA VAL A 29 -9.17 3.45 48.57
C VAL A 29 -8.96 4.41 47.40
N GLU A 30 -8.32 5.55 47.62
CA GLU A 30 -8.05 6.53 46.56
C GLU A 30 -7.03 5.98 45.54
N THR A 31 -5.97 5.33 46.02
CA THR A 31 -4.99 4.65 45.17
C THR A 31 -5.66 3.55 44.33
N ALA A 32 -6.58 2.77 44.92
CA ALA A 32 -7.33 1.75 44.20
C ALA A 32 -8.25 2.34 43.13
N LYS A 33 -8.90 3.49 43.40
CA LYS A 33 -9.70 4.20 42.39
C LYS A 33 -8.84 4.69 41.22
N GLN A 34 -7.72 5.33 41.50
CA GLN A 34 -6.78 5.79 40.47
C GLN A 34 -6.23 4.61 39.64
N GLY A 35 -5.92 3.49 40.31
CA GLY A 35 -5.50 2.26 39.64
C GLY A 35 -6.58 1.70 38.70
N LYS A 36 -7.84 1.67 39.15
CA LYS A 36 -8.99 1.27 38.32
C LYS A 36 -9.13 2.17 37.09
N ASP A 37 -9.09 3.48 37.27
CA ASP A 37 -9.26 4.44 36.17
C ASP A 37 -8.11 4.33 35.17
N THR A 38 -6.89 4.15 35.67
CA THR A 38 -5.71 3.88 34.83
C THR A 38 -5.87 2.59 34.02
N ALA A 39 -6.31 1.50 34.65
CA ALA A 39 -6.55 0.23 33.97
C ALA A 39 -7.63 0.36 32.88
N LEU A 40 -8.71 1.08 33.17
CA LEU A 40 -9.81 1.34 32.23
C LEU A 40 -9.32 2.18 31.04
N ASN A 41 -8.56 3.24 31.29
CA ASN A 41 -7.97 4.09 30.25
C ASN A 41 -6.99 3.30 29.36
N ASN A 42 -6.17 2.44 29.94
CA ASN A 42 -5.26 1.58 29.19
C ASN A 42 -6.02 0.55 28.33
N ALA A 43 -7.08 -0.06 28.85
CA ALA A 43 -7.92 -0.97 28.10
C ALA A 43 -8.63 -0.27 26.93
N ASN A 44 -9.17 0.94 27.17
CA ASN A 44 -9.77 1.75 26.13
C ASN A 44 -8.75 2.14 25.06
N LYS A 45 -7.54 2.55 25.47
CA LYS A 45 -6.45 2.85 24.54
C LYS A 45 -6.11 1.64 23.67
N TYR A 46 -5.96 0.46 24.28
CA TYR A 46 -5.69 -0.78 23.55
C TYR A 46 -6.79 -1.11 22.54
N ARG A 47 -8.06 -1.01 22.96
CA ARG A 47 -9.21 -1.21 22.07
C ARG A 47 -9.22 -0.21 20.91
N ASN A 48 -9.03 1.07 21.21
CA ASN A 48 -9.02 2.15 20.23
C ASN A 48 -7.83 2.07 19.27
N GLU A 49 -6.77 1.36 19.65
CA GLU A 49 -5.65 1.07 18.76
C GLU A 49 -5.89 -0.19 17.92
N LYS A 50 -6.36 -1.29 18.54
CA LYS A 50 -6.50 -2.59 17.85
C LYS A 50 -7.68 -2.66 16.91
N LEU A 51 -8.81 -2.06 17.26
CA LEU A 51 -10.00 -2.14 16.41
C LEU A 51 -9.78 -1.45 15.05
N PRO A 52 -9.28 -0.20 14.98
CA PRO A 52 -9.00 0.44 13.69
C PRO A 52 -7.86 -0.23 12.93
N GLN A 53 -6.85 -0.78 13.61
CA GLN A 53 -5.78 -1.56 12.97
C GLN A 53 -6.35 -2.79 12.25
N ALA A 54 -7.24 -3.53 12.90
CA ALA A 54 -7.88 -4.71 12.32
C ALA A 54 -8.81 -4.34 11.16
N GLU A 55 -9.59 -3.26 11.28
CA GLU A 55 -10.44 -2.75 10.20
C GLU A 55 -9.60 -2.34 8.98
N ALA A 56 -8.50 -1.62 9.20
CA ALA A 56 -7.58 -1.23 8.12
C ALA A 56 -6.94 -2.45 7.44
N GLU A 57 -6.61 -3.51 8.18
CA GLU A 57 -6.08 -4.75 7.62
C GLU A 57 -7.11 -5.47 6.74
N VAL A 58 -8.37 -5.55 7.20
CA VAL A 58 -9.48 -6.12 6.42
C VAL A 58 -9.67 -5.35 5.11
N ASP A 59 -9.71 -4.02 5.18
CA ASP A 59 -9.88 -3.17 3.99
C ASP A 59 -8.72 -3.33 3.01
N GLN A 60 -7.48 -3.41 3.51
CA GLN A 60 -6.31 -3.67 2.66
C GLN A 60 -6.39 -5.03 1.96
N ILE A 61 -6.83 -6.08 2.67
CA ILE A 61 -6.98 -7.41 2.09
C ILE A 61 -8.05 -7.39 0.99
N LEU A 62 -9.19 -6.75 1.26
CA LEU A 62 -10.29 -6.66 0.30
C LEU A 62 -9.86 -5.89 -0.95
N GLN A 63 -9.23 -4.73 -0.78
CA GLN A 63 -8.75 -3.91 -1.88
C GLN A 63 -7.70 -4.63 -2.72
N LYS A 64 -6.76 -5.35 -2.08
CA LYS A 64 -5.78 -6.18 -2.80
C LYS A 64 -6.45 -7.29 -3.60
N ALA A 65 -7.46 -7.96 -3.02
CA ALA A 65 -8.19 -9.02 -3.71
C ALA A 65 -8.96 -8.48 -4.92
N GLU A 66 -9.62 -7.33 -4.78
CA GLU A 66 -10.35 -6.68 -5.87
C GLU A 66 -9.41 -6.20 -6.99
N SER A 67 -8.28 -5.59 -6.62
CA SER A 67 -7.25 -5.17 -7.57
C SER A 67 -6.70 -6.37 -8.33
N ALA A 68 -6.31 -7.45 -7.63
CA ALA A 68 -5.76 -8.65 -8.27
C ALA A 68 -6.78 -9.36 -9.18
N SER A 69 -8.07 -9.34 -8.81
CA SER A 69 -9.13 -9.86 -9.67
C SER A 69 -9.29 -9.04 -10.94
N THR A 70 -9.29 -7.71 -10.81
CA THR A 70 -9.44 -6.78 -11.92
C THR A 70 -8.24 -6.84 -12.86
N GLU A 71 -7.03 -6.86 -12.31
CA GLU A 71 -5.78 -7.02 -13.06
C GLU A 71 -5.80 -8.31 -13.89
N ARG A 72 -6.14 -9.45 -13.26
CA ARG A 72 -6.21 -10.74 -13.97
C ARG A 72 -7.27 -10.77 -15.07
N LYS A 73 -8.42 -10.12 -14.87
CA LYS A 73 -9.46 -9.99 -15.92
C LYS A 73 -8.95 -9.14 -17.08
N ASN A 74 -8.38 -7.97 -16.79
CA ASN A 74 -7.86 -7.06 -17.79
C ASN A 74 -6.70 -7.69 -18.58
N GLU A 75 -5.82 -8.41 -17.91
CA GLU A 75 -4.72 -9.15 -18.54
C GLU A 75 -5.29 -10.21 -19.51
N ALA A 76 -6.24 -11.03 -19.05
CA ALA A 76 -6.88 -12.04 -19.90
C ALA A 76 -7.61 -11.41 -21.09
N GLU A 77 -8.34 -10.31 -20.90
CA GLU A 77 -9.00 -9.58 -21.99
C GLU A 77 -7.99 -8.99 -22.98
N ALA A 78 -6.88 -8.43 -22.50
CA ALA A 78 -5.81 -7.90 -23.33
C ALA A 78 -5.12 -9.01 -24.14
N GLU A 79 -4.87 -10.17 -23.53
CA GLU A 79 -4.32 -11.33 -24.23
C GLU A 79 -5.25 -11.86 -25.31
N VAL A 80 -6.54 -12.00 -25.00
CA VAL A 80 -7.57 -12.40 -25.99
C VAL A 80 -7.65 -11.38 -27.13
N ALA A 81 -7.61 -10.08 -26.83
CA ALA A 81 -7.62 -9.04 -27.85
C ALA A 81 -6.36 -9.11 -28.76
N ARG A 82 -5.17 -9.29 -28.17
CA ARG A 82 -3.91 -9.48 -28.91
C ARG A 82 -3.98 -10.73 -29.80
N PHE A 83 -4.44 -11.85 -29.25
CA PHE A 83 -4.60 -13.10 -29.99
C PHE A 83 -5.57 -12.97 -31.15
N ASN A 84 -6.76 -12.39 -30.92
CA ASN A 84 -7.77 -12.20 -31.97
C ASN A 84 -7.28 -11.28 -33.09
N LYS A 85 -6.56 -10.21 -32.75
CA LYS A 85 -5.94 -9.31 -33.74
C LYS A 85 -4.93 -10.08 -34.60
N MET A 86 -4.08 -10.88 -33.96
CA MET A 86 -3.08 -11.71 -34.63
C MET A 86 -3.73 -12.78 -35.53
N TYR A 87 -4.75 -13.48 -35.01
CA TYR A 87 -5.48 -14.52 -35.73
C TYR A 87 -6.17 -13.97 -36.98
N LYS A 88 -6.75 -12.77 -36.89
CA LYS A 88 -7.38 -12.10 -38.03
C LYS A 88 -6.39 -11.85 -39.18
N GLU A 89 -5.17 -11.42 -38.87
CA GLU A 89 -4.13 -11.22 -39.89
C GLU A 89 -3.57 -12.55 -40.40
N TYR A 90 -3.35 -13.52 -39.50
CA TYR A 90 -2.92 -14.87 -39.87
C TYR A 90 -3.92 -15.54 -40.83
N SER A 91 -5.23 -15.38 -40.59
CA SER A 91 -6.28 -15.93 -41.46
C SER A 91 -6.25 -15.32 -42.87
N LYS A 92 -5.76 -14.09 -43.04
CA LYS A 92 -5.64 -13.44 -44.35
C LYS A 92 -4.32 -13.80 -45.05
N TYR A 93 -3.22 -13.78 -44.31
CA TYR A 93 -1.86 -13.91 -44.85
C TYR A 93 -0.99 -14.87 -44.03
N PRO A 94 -1.29 -16.19 -44.02
CA PRO A 94 -0.70 -17.14 -43.08
C PRO A 94 0.82 -17.30 -43.22
N LEU A 95 1.36 -17.26 -44.43
CA LEU A 95 2.81 -17.40 -44.67
C LEU A 95 3.61 -16.20 -44.16
N ILE A 96 3.17 -14.98 -44.49
CA ILE A 96 3.85 -13.74 -44.11
C ILE A 96 3.77 -13.53 -42.59
N THR A 97 2.60 -13.79 -41.99
CA THR A 97 2.42 -13.66 -40.53
C THR A 97 3.30 -14.64 -39.75
N LYS A 98 3.45 -15.89 -40.21
CA LYS A 98 4.37 -16.87 -39.59
C LYS A 98 5.82 -16.43 -39.66
N GLN A 99 6.27 -15.94 -40.82
CA GLN A 99 7.63 -15.44 -40.98
C GLN A 99 7.89 -14.25 -40.07
N ARG A 100 6.96 -13.30 -39.98
CA ARG A 100 7.05 -12.16 -39.06
C ARG A 100 7.18 -12.62 -37.60
N MET A 101 6.29 -13.49 -37.13
CA MET A 101 6.36 -14.03 -35.76
C MET A 101 7.70 -14.71 -35.47
N PHE A 102 8.24 -15.45 -36.44
CA PHE A 102 9.53 -16.12 -36.30
C PHE A 102 10.67 -15.10 -36.13
N TYR A 103 10.71 -14.05 -36.95
CA TYR A 103 11.73 -13.02 -36.86
C TYR A 103 11.61 -12.20 -35.56
N GLU A 104 10.39 -11.80 -35.16
CA GLU A 104 10.14 -11.11 -33.89
C GLU A 104 10.62 -11.96 -32.70
N THR A 105 10.28 -13.25 -32.67
CA THR A 105 10.72 -14.16 -31.59
C THR A 105 12.24 -14.36 -31.59
N MET A 106 12.86 -14.44 -32.77
CA MET A 106 14.31 -14.60 -32.89
C MET A 106 15.06 -13.33 -32.49
N GLU A 107 14.50 -12.14 -32.71
CA GLU A 107 15.03 -10.88 -32.21
C GLU A 107 15.00 -10.84 -30.67
N ASP A 108 13.89 -11.26 -30.07
CA ASP A 108 13.74 -11.30 -28.61
C ASP A 108 14.69 -12.30 -27.93
N VAL A 109 14.85 -13.51 -28.52
CA VAL A 109 15.70 -14.57 -27.96
C VAL A 109 17.18 -14.36 -28.27
N LEU A 110 17.51 -13.82 -29.45
CA LEU A 110 18.88 -13.61 -29.93
C LEU A 110 19.08 -12.16 -30.41
N PRO A 111 19.18 -11.19 -29.50
CA PRO A 111 19.28 -9.76 -29.85
C PRO A 111 20.56 -9.39 -30.61
N SER A 112 21.58 -10.26 -30.64
CA SER A 112 22.82 -10.06 -31.41
C SER A 112 22.81 -10.76 -32.79
N LEU A 113 21.69 -11.37 -33.18
CA LEU A 113 21.55 -12.07 -34.46
C LEU A 113 21.61 -11.07 -35.62
N LYS A 114 22.52 -11.30 -36.57
CA LYS A 114 22.56 -10.57 -37.84
C LYS A 114 21.84 -11.40 -38.91
N VAL A 115 20.71 -10.90 -39.39
CA VAL A 115 19.98 -11.52 -40.52
C VAL A 115 20.62 -11.06 -41.83
N ILE A 116 21.12 -12.00 -42.63
CA ILE A 116 21.67 -11.75 -43.96
C ILE A 116 20.70 -12.36 -44.97
N ILE A 117 20.06 -11.52 -45.79
CA ILE A 117 19.20 -11.97 -46.89
C ILE A 117 20.07 -11.99 -48.14
N ASP A 118 20.48 -13.18 -48.57
CA ASP A 118 21.14 -13.36 -49.85
C ASP A 118 20.08 -13.54 -50.94
N SER A 119 20.04 -12.62 -51.90
CA SER A 119 19.17 -12.75 -53.06
C SER A 119 19.99 -13.43 -54.15
N GLU A 120 19.79 -14.73 -54.33
CA GLU A 120 20.38 -15.50 -55.43
C GLU A 120 20.03 -14.84 -56.78
N GLY A 121 20.91 -13.97 -57.31
CA GLY A 121 20.68 -13.36 -58.62
C GLY A 121 21.50 -12.12 -58.99
N SER A 122 22.08 -11.36 -58.05
CA SER A 122 23.04 -10.32 -58.43
C SER A 122 23.98 -10.02 -57.26
N GLY A 123 25.28 -9.93 -57.54
CA GLY A 123 26.38 -9.87 -56.55
C GLY A 123 26.45 -8.59 -55.71
N VAL A 124 25.30 -8.04 -55.32
CA VAL A 124 25.16 -6.96 -54.35
C VAL A 124 24.52 -7.57 -53.11
N GLN A 125 25.34 -7.94 -52.13
CA GLN A 125 24.88 -8.19 -50.77
C GLN A 125 24.16 -6.93 -50.28
N LYS A 126 22.82 -6.92 -50.34
CA LYS A 126 22.04 -5.94 -49.62
C LYS A 126 22.06 -6.35 -48.15
N LEU A 127 23.14 -5.95 -47.48
CA LEU A 127 23.17 -5.84 -46.03
C LEU A 127 22.10 -4.79 -45.69
N LEU A 128 20.89 -5.24 -45.38
CA LEU A 128 19.89 -4.44 -44.71
C LEU A 128 20.15 -4.63 -43.22
N PRO A 129 20.93 -3.77 -42.55
CA PRO A 129 20.86 -3.69 -41.11
C PRO A 129 19.44 -3.23 -40.79
N LEU A 130 18.57 -4.18 -40.48
CA LEU A 130 17.31 -3.87 -39.85
C LEU A 130 17.69 -3.36 -38.47
N GLU A 131 17.82 -2.04 -38.34
CA GLU A 131 17.89 -1.42 -37.03
C GLU A 131 16.61 -1.82 -36.26
N PRO A 132 16.71 -2.06 -34.93
CA PRO A 132 15.56 -2.48 -34.14
C PRO A 132 14.39 -1.51 -34.34
N PHE A 133 13.21 -2.05 -34.66
CA PHE A 133 11.99 -1.25 -34.93
C PHE A 133 11.51 -0.42 -33.72
N LEU A 134 12.19 -0.49 -32.58
CA LEU A 134 11.80 0.08 -31.29
C LEU A 134 12.52 1.38 -30.90
N LYS A 135 13.29 2.03 -31.79
CA LYS A 135 13.78 3.40 -31.53
C LYS A 135 12.81 4.44 -32.04
N GLN A 136 11.70 4.62 -31.33
CA GLN A 136 10.85 5.80 -31.44
C GLN A 136 10.92 6.62 -30.14
N GLU A 137 11.76 7.66 -30.20
CA GLU A 137 11.71 8.94 -29.48
C GLU A 137 11.35 8.95 -27.98
N GLU A 138 12.35 8.78 -27.12
CA GLU A 138 12.39 9.55 -25.87
C GLU A 138 12.86 10.98 -26.19
N ASN A 139 11.93 11.80 -26.68
CA ASN A 139 12.16 13.21 -26.90
C ASN A 139 12.04 13.97 -25.57
N THR A 140 13.20 14.34 -25.05
CA THR A 140 13.51 15.53 -24.24
C THR A 140 12.34 16.48 -23.92
N SER A 141 11.93 16.52 -22.65
CA SER A 141 11.39 17.73 -22.01
C SER A 141 11.46 17.65 -20.47
N VAL A 142 12.67 17.68 -19.90
CA VAL A 142 12.88 18.14 -18.52
C VAL A 142 14.17 18.97 -18.46
N LYS A 143 14.14 20.18 -19.02
CA LYS A 143 15.02 21.29 -18.64
C LYS A 143 14.36 22.60 -19.03
N GLU A 144 13.46 23.09 -18.20
CA GLU A 144 13.35 24.52 -17.95
C GLU A 144 13.37 24.73 -16.44
N LYS A 145 14.48 25.33 -15.99
CA LYS A 145 14.60 26.06 -14.74
C LYS A 145 14.02 27.44 -15.00
N GLU A 146 13.08 27.92 -14.19
CA GLU A 146 12.90 29.33 -13.81
C GLU A 146 12.30 29.31 -12.39
N GLU A 147 13.11 29.66 -11.39
CA GLU A 147 12.97 30.85 -10.51
C GLU A 147 12.14 30.59 -9.24
#